data_AF-A0A519BLU2-F1
#
_entry.id   AF-A0A519BLU2-F1
#
_cell.length_a   1.000
_cell.length_b   1.000
_cell.length_c   1.000
_cell.angle_alpha   90.00
_cell.angle_beta   90.00
_cell.angle_gamma   90.00
#
_symmetry.space_group_name_H-M   'P 1'
#
loop_
_entity.id
_entity.type
_entity.pdbx_description
1 polymer ?
#
loop_
_entity_poly.entity_id
_entity_poly.type
_entity_poly.pdbx_seq_one_letter_code
_entity_poly.pdbx_strand_id
1 'polypeptide(L)' 'MIKLNFTVIIVESIIYIIVGIIVGYLLKGEELKKIKRLILIFYLVIGIAVYSILYFIILSAVVLLAAAAALKFYEY' A
#
# COMPACT_ATOMS: atom_id res chain seq x y z
N MET A 1 -28.40 6.49 -4.08
CA MET A 1 -28.14 5.37 -3.16
C MET A 1 -26.94 4.60 -3.69
N ILE A 2 -25.76 4.78 -3.08
CA ILE A 2 -24.53 4.09 -3.49
C ILE A 2 -24.71 2.61 -3.11
N LYS A 3 -24.80 1.71 -4.09
CA LYS A 3 -24.75 0.25 -3.83
C LYS A 3 -23.31 -0.08 -3.45
N LEU A 4 -23.02 -0.08 -2.15
CA LEU A 4 -21.74 -0.56 -1.61
C LEU A 4 -21.58 -2.04 -1.97
N ASN A 5 -20.62 -2.35 -2.82
CA ASN A 5 -20.27 -3.72 -3.16
C ASN A 5 -19.34 -4.27 -2.08
N PHE A 6 -19.92 -4.91 -1.06
CA PHE A 6 -19.17 -5.47 0.08
C PHE A 6 -18.02 -6.39 -0.35
N THR A 7 -18.18 -7.14 -1.44
CA THR A 7 -17.11 -8.00 -1.97
C THR A 7 -15.87 -7.20 -2.37
N VAL A 8 -16.06 -6.05 -3.01
CA VAL A 8 -14.94 -5.17 -3.44
C VAL A 8 -14.18 -4.66 -2.22
N ILE A 9 -14.90 -4.18 -1.21
CA ILE A 9 -14.31 -3.65 0.02
C ILE A 9 -13.49 -4.72 0.75
N ILE A 10 -14.03 -5.94 0.84
CA ILE A 10 -13.32 -7.07 1.47
C ILE A 10 -12.03 -7.38 0.70
N VAL A 11 -12.09 -7.45 -0.63
CA VAL A 11 -10.92 -7.73 -1.47
C VAL A 11 -9.86 -6.62 -1.34
N GLU A 12 -10.25 -5.35 -1.40
CA GLU A 12 -9.35 -4.20 -1.22
C GLU A 12 -8.69 -4.20 0.15
N SER A 13 -9.45 -4.52 1.21
CA SER A 13 -8.92 -4.63 2.58
C SER A 13 -7.87 -5.74 2.71
N ILE A 14 -8.12 -6.92 2.10
CA ILE A 14 -7.16 -8.02 2.10
C ILE A 14 -5.87 -7.60 1.38
N ILE A 15 -5.99 -7.00 0.20
CA ILE A 15 -4.84 -6.51 -0.58
C ILE A 15 -4.05 -5.49 0.23
N TYR A 16 -4.74 -4.53 0.86
CA TYR A 16 -4.11 -3.52 1.70
C TYR A 16 -3.29 -4.12 2.84
N ILE A 17 -3.85 -5.11 3.55
CA ILE A 17 -3.16 -5.81 4.64
C ILE A 17 -1.90 -6.51 4.12
N ILE A 18 -2.00 -7.25 3.01
CA ILE A 18 -0.88 -7.97 2.42
C ILE A 18 0.25 -7.00 2.05
N VAL A 19 -0.07 -5.92 1.33
CA VAL A 19 0.90 -4.89 0.94
C VAL A 19 1.51 -4.24 2.18
N GLY A 20 0.70 -3.92 3.19
CA GLY A 20 1.15 -3.35 4.45
C GLY A 20 2.18 -4.22 5.17
N ILE A 21 1.95 -5.54 5.20
CA ILE A 21 2.91 -6.52 5.76
C ILE A 21 4.21 -6.53 4.95
N ILE A 22 4.14 -6.58 3.61
CA ILE A 22 5.33 -6.62 2.75
C ILE A 22 6.15 -5.33 2.91
N VAL A 23 5.52 -4.16 2.81
CA VAL A 23 6.20 -2.86 3.02
C VAL A 23 6.77 -2.77 4.44
N GLY A 24 6.04 -3.28 5.43
CA GLY A 24 6.49 -3.35 6.83
C GLY A 24 7.77 -4.17 7.00
N TYR A 25 7.85 -5.31 6.32
CA TYR A 25 9.01 -6.19 6.31
C TYR A 25 10.20 -5.58 5.55
N LEU A 26 9.96 -5.02 4.36
CA LEU A 26 10.99 -4.37 3.54
C LEU A 26 11.62 -3.18 4.28
N LEU A 27 10.79 -2.29 4.82
CA LEU A 27 11.22 -1.05 5.46
C LEU A 27 11.25 -1.17 6.99
N LYS A 28 11.90 -2.24 7.49
CA LYS A 28 11.99 -2.52 8.94
C LYS A 28 13.04 -1.67 9.68
N GLY A 29 14.04 -1.13 8.97
CA GLY A 29 15.10 -0.32 9.57
C GLY A 29 14.58 0.96 10.24
N GLU A 30 15.26 1.43 11.29
CA GLU A 30 14.86 2.64 12.02
C GLU A 30 14.87 3.89 11.13
N GLU A 31 15.86 4.01 10.26
CA GLU A 31 16.00 5.13 9.33
C GLU A 31 14.86 5.17 8.31
N LEU A 32 14.38 4.00 7.89
CA LEU A 32 13.28 3.84 6.92
C LEU A 32 11.89 3.96 7.55
N LYS A 33 11.79 4.07 8.88
CA LYS A 33 10.52 4.12 9.61
C LYS A 33 9.63 5.29 9.19
N LYS A 34 10.23 6.46 8.91
CA LYS A 34 9.51 7.64 8.42
C LYS A 34 8.97 7.42 7.01
N ILE A 35 9.78 6.88 6.11
CA ILE A 35 9.40 6.59 4.71
C ILE A 35 8.31 5.54 4.67
N LYS A 36 8.45 4.44 5.42
CA LYS A 36 7.42 3.42 5.59
C LYS A 36 6.08 4.04 5.98
N ARG A 37 6.08 4.88 7.01
CA ARG A 37 4.84 5.52 7.48
C ARG A 37 4.23 6.40 6.39
N LEU A 38 5.05 7.16 5.68
CA LEU A 38 4.60 8.03 4.60
C LEU A 38 3.97 7.21 3.45
N ILE A 39 4.64 6.16 2.99
CA ILE A 39 4.16 5.25 1.95
C ILE A 39 2.81 4.63 2.34
N LEU A 40 2.69 4.11 3.56
CA LEU A 40 1.45 3.47 4.01
C LEU A 40 0.31 4.46 4.19
N ILE A 41 0.57 5.68 4.67
CA ILE A 41 -0.46 6.73 4.77
C ILE A 41 -0.94 7.13 3.37
N PHE A 42 -0.03 7.40 2.43
CA PHE A 42 -0.43 7.72 1.06
C PHE A 42 -1.20 6.57 0.41
N TYR A 43 -0.76 5.34 0.64
CA TYR A 43 -1.45 4.17 0.14
C TYR A 43 -2.88 4.07 0.69
N LEU A 44 -3.09 4.34 1.97
CA LEU A 44 -4.42 4.36 2.58
C LEU A 44 -5.31 5.48 2.01
N VAL A 45 -4.79 6.72 1.96
CA VAL A 45 -5.55 7.89 1.49
C VAL A 45 -5.97 7.72 0.03
N ILE A 46 -5.03 7.33 -0.83
CA ILE A 46 -5.32 7.11 -2.25
C ILE A 46 -6.19 5.87 -2.41
N GLY A 47 -5.94 4.81 -1.63
CA GLY A 47 -6.72 3.57 -1.67
C GLY A 47 -8.20 3.80 -1.38
N ILE A 48 -8.54 4.64 -0.41
CA ILE A 48 -9.93 4.99 -0.08
C ILE A 48 -10.62 5.77 -1.22
N ALA A 49 -9.85 6.55 -1.99
CA ALA A 49 -10.39 7.33 -3.11
C ALA A 49 -10.64 6.50 -4.37
N VAL A 50 -10.14 5.26 -4.43
CA VAL A 50 -10.26 4.37 -5.58
C VAL A 50 -11.41 3.39 -5.35
N TYR A 51 -12.43 3.43 -6.21
CA TYR A 51 -13.61 2.54 -6.15
C TYR A 51 -13.54 1.36 -7.12
N SER A 52 -12.34 0.91 -7.47
CA SER A 52 -12.13 -0.13 -8.48
C SER A 52 -10.94 -1.01 -8.14
N ILE A 53 -11.20 -2.31 -8.05
CA ILE A 53 -10.21 -3.35 -7.73
C ILE A 53 -8.97 -3.25 -8.64
N LEU A 54 -9.16 -3.02 -9.94
CA LEU A 54 -8.04 -2.95 -10.89
C LEU A 54 -7.10 -1.80 -10.54
N TYR A 55 -7.64 -0.61 -10.28
CA TYR A 55 -6.85 0.55 -9.89
C TYR A 55 -6.19 0.34 -8.51
N PHE A 56 -6.88 -0.34 -7.59
CA PHE A 56 -6.31 -0.68 -6.29
C PHE A 56 -5.10 -1.62 -6.42
N ILE A 57 -5.19 -2.65 -7.27
CA ILE A 57 -4.08 -3.57 -7.58
C ILE A 57 -2.89 -2.81 -8.19
N ILE A 58 -3.14 -1.91 -9.13
CA ILE A 58 -2.08 -1.11 -9.75
C ILE A 58 -1.41 -0.21 -8.69
N LEU A 59 -2.20 0.45 -7.85
CA LEU A 59 -1.70 1.26 -6.74
C LEU A 59 -0.84 0.41 -5.78
N SER A 60 -1.29 -0.79 -5.42
CA SER A 60 -0.53 -1.74 -4.60
C SER A 60 0.83 -2.07 -5.22
N ALA A 61 0.87 -2.36 -6.53
CA ALA A 61 2.11 -2.65 -7.23
C ALA A 61 3.07 -1.45 -7.20
N VAL A 62 2.56 -0.23 -7.43
CA VAL A 62 3.36 1.01 -7.34
C VAL A 62 3.92 1.22 -5.93
N VAL A 63 3.12 0.96 -4.89
CA VAL A 63 3.55 1.06 -3.50
C VAL A 63 4.67 0.08 -3.17
N LEU A 64 4.56 -1.16 -3.65
CA LEU A 64 5.62 -2.17 -3.47
C LEU A 64 6.90 -1.77 -4.20
N LEU A 65 6.80 -1.26 -5.43
CA LEU A 65 7.95 -0.75 -6.18
C LEU A 65 8.59 0.45 -5.48
N ALA A 66 7.79 1.37 -4.94
CA ALA A 66 8.29 2.51 -4.17
C ALA A 66 9.02 2.06 -2.90
N ALA A 67 8.49 1.07 -2.18
CA ALA A 67 9.15 0.49 -1.01
C ALA A 67 10.48 -0.20 -1.39
N ALA A 68 10.50 -0.97 -2.48
CA ALA A 68 11.71 -1.61 -2.97
C ALA A 68 12.76 -0.57 -3.46
N ALA A 69 12.32 0.49 -4.13
CA ALA A 69 13.18 1.59 -4.55
C ALA A 69 13.75 2.35 -3.35
N ALA A 70 12.94 2.61 -2.32
CA ALA A 70 13.40 3.22 -1.09
C ALA A 70 14.45 2.34 -0.38
N LEU A 71 14.23 1.02 -0.33
CA LEU A 71 15.22 0.10 0.23
C LEU A 71 16.57 0.20 -0.50
N LYS A 72 16.53 0.10 -1.83
CA LYS A 72 17.73 0.17 -2.68
C LYS A 72 18.45 1.52 -2.61
N PHE A 73 17.72 2.62 -2.54
CA PHE A 73 18.30 3.97 -2.49
C PHE A 73 19.09 4.21 -1.20
N TYR A 74 18.69 3.57 -0.10
CA TYR A 74 19.36 3.66 1.20
C TYR A 74 20.43 2.58 1.40
N GLU A 75 20.86 1.89 0.32
CA GLU A 75 21.90 0.84 0.33
C GLU A 75 21.64 -0.34 1.28
N TYR A 76 20.36 -0.63 1.57
CA TYR A 76 19.94 -1.80 2.36
C TYR A 76 19.49 -2.99 1.50
#